data_AF-A0A0C1GCG3-F1
#
_entry.id   AF-A0A0C1GCG3-F1
#
_cell.length_a   1.000
_cell.length_b   1.000
_cell.length_c   1.000
_cell.angle_alpha   90.00
_cell.angle_beta   90.00
_cell.angle_gamma   90.00
#
_symmetry.space_group_name_H-M   'P 1'
#
loop_
_entity.id
_entity.type
_entity.pdbx_description
1 polymer ?
#
loop_
_entity_poly.entity_id
_entity_poly.type
_entity_poly.pdbx_seq_one_letter_code
_entity_poly.pdbx_strand_id
1 'polypeptide(L)'
;MADLDQQIEQARARLRDLQARASKQRRRDETRKKIIYGAALQEHLEQLEASKREATLAWLHRRITRPSDRRFLGLSGSARSYDQQE
;
A
#
# COMPACT_ATOMS: atom_id res chain seq x y z
N MET A 1 46.09 -12.48 12.23
CA MET A 1 45.24 -11.26 12.21
C MET A 1 44.34 -11.25 10.97
N ALA A 2 44.87 -11.46 9.76
CA ALA A 2 44.10 -11.48 8.51
C ALA A 2 42.91 -12.48 8.45
N ASP A 3 43.01 -13.64 9.10
CA ASP A 3 41.95 -14.65 9.11
C ASP A 3 40.70 -14.20 9.91
N LEU A 4 40.90 -13.50 11.03
CA LEU A 4 39.79 -12.95 11.82
C LEU A 4 39.08 -11.81 11.08
N ASP A 5 39.84 -10.94 10.41
CA ASP A 5 39.27 -9.86 9.59
C ASP A 5 38.46 -10.43 8.41
N GLN A 6 38.96 -11.49 7.77
CA GLN A 6 38.25 -12.19 6.70
C GLN A 6 36.96 -12.84 7.21
N GLN A 7 36.98 -13.47 8.39
CA GLN A 7 35.79 -14.05 9.00
C GLN A 7 34.75 -12.98 9.38
N ILE A 8 35.20 -11.83 9.89
CA ILE A 8 34.33 -10.69 10.20
C ILE A 8 33.65 -10.16 8.92
N GLU A 9 34.40 -9.99 7.84
CA GLU A 9 33.83 -9.52 6.57
C GLU A 9 32.86 -10.53 5.96
N GLN A 10 33.15 -11.83 6.04
CA GLN A 10 32.21 -12.87 5.63
C GLN A 10 30.92 -12.85 6.47
N ALA A 11 31.03 -12.71 7.79
CA ALA A 11 29.88 -12.62 8.67
C ALA A 11 29.03 -11.37 8.37
N ARG A 12 29.66 -10.21 8.14
CA ARG A 12 28.99 -8.98 7.73
C ARG A 12 28.26 -9.12 6.40
N ALA A 13 28.88 -9.77 5.41
CA ALA A 13 28.25 -10.05 4.13
C ALA A 13 27.00 -10.92 4.30
N ARG A 14 27.12 -12.02 5.06
CA ARG A 14 25.98 -12.90 5.38
C ARG A 14 24.85 -12.16 6.10
N LEU A 15 25.18 -11.28 7.04
CA LEU A 15 24.19 -10.46 7.74
C LEU A 15 23.44 -9.52 6.77
N ARG A 16 24.15 -8.83 5.87
CA ARG A 16 23.53 -7.96 4.85
C ARG A 16 22.59 -8.75 3.94
N ASP A 17 22.99 -9.93 3.50
CA ASP A 17 22.16 -10.79 2.65
C ASP A 17 20.89 -11.24 3.37
N LEU A 18 21.00 -11.65 4.64
CA LEU A 18 19.85 -12.04 5.46
C LEU A 18 18.89 -10.85 5.67
N GLN A 19 19.43 -9.65 5.93
CA GLN A 19 18.63 -8.43 6.06
C GLN A 19 17.92 -8.07 4.75
N ALA A 20 18.60 -8.19 3.61
CA ALA A 20 18.00 -7.95 2.30
C ALA A 20 16.86 -8.94 2.01
N ARG A 21 17.06 -10.23 2.32
CA ARG A 21 16.02 -11.27 2.20
C ARG A 21 14.83 -10.97 3.11
N ALA A 22 15.07 -10.61 4.37
CA ALA A 22 14.01 -10.23 5.30
C ALA A 22 13.22 -9.00 4.84
N SER A 23 13.90 -7.96 4.35
CA SER A 23 13.26 -6.77 3.77
C SER A 23 12.42 -7.11 2.55
N LYS A 24 12.92 -7.98 1.66
CA LYS A 24 12.18 -8.46 0.49
C LYS A 24 10.93 -9.24 0.90
N GLN A 25 11.04 -10.10 1.91
CA GLN A 25 9.90 -10.86 2.42
C GLN A 25 8.85 -9.93 3.04
N ARG A 26 9.26 -8.97 3.88
CA ARG A 26 8.34 -7.96 4.46
C ARG A 26 7.58 -7.18 3.38
N ARG A 27 8.25 -6.71 2.33
CA ARG A 27 7.60 -6.02 1.21
C ARG A 27 6.59 -6.91 0.48
N ARG A 28 6.90 -8.20 0.30
CA ARG A 28 5.96 -9.16 -0.30
C ARG A 28 4.73 -9.36 0.58
N ASP A 29 4.93 -9.52 1.88
CA ASP A 29 3.85 -9.73 2.84
C ASP A 29 2.97 -8.48 2.96
N GLU A 30 3.55 -7.29 2.97
CA GLU A 30 2.82 -6.02 2.94
C GLU A 30 1.99 -5.86 1.67
N THR A 31 2.56 -6.17 0.49
CA THR A 31 1.81 -6.16 -0.77
C THR A 31 0.67 -7.18 -0.74
N ARG A 32 0.93 -8.40 -0.27
CA ARG A 32 -0.10 -9.44 -0.15
C ARG A 32 -1.23 -9.01 0.78
N LYS A 33 -0.89 -8.40 1.92
CA LYS A 33 -1.86 -7.85 2.87
C LYS A 33 -2.77 -6.82 2.20
N LYS A 34 -2.19 -5.87 1.45
CA LYS A 34 -2.96 -4.84 0.71
C LYS A 34 -3.90 -5.45 -0.33
N ILE A 35 -3.45 -6.48 -1.05
CA ILE A 35 -4.27 -7.19 -2.04
C ILE A 35 -5.45 -7.91 -1.38
N ILE A 36 -5.21 -8.67 -0.30
CA ILE A 36 -6.25 -9.41 0.40
C ILE A 36 -7.34 -8.47 0.93
N TYR A 37 -6.95 -7.43 1.66
CA TYR A 37 -7.92 -6.47 2.20
C TYR A 37 -8.61 -5.66 1.11
N GLY A 38 -7.89 -5.31 0.03
CA GLY A 38 -8.47 -4.60 -1.11
C GLY A 38 -9.55 -5.42 -1.80
N ALA A 39 -9.28 -6.70 -2.08
CA ALA A 39 -10.24 -7.61 -2.68
C ALA A 39 -11.48 -7.82 -1.80
N ALA A 40 -11.28 -8.08 -0.50
CA ALA A 40 -12.37 -8.25 0.45
C ALA A 40 -13.26 -6.99 0.56
N LEU A 41 -12.66 -5.79 0.55
CA LEU A 41 -13.42 -4.55 0.56
C LEU A 41 -14.22 -4.34 -0.73
N GLN A 42 -13.65 -4.70 -1.87
CA GLN A 42 -14.34 -4.60 -3.16
C GLN A 42 -15.58 -5.50 -3.22
N GLU A 43 -15.45 -6.75 -2.77
CA GLU A 43 -16.59 -7.67 -2.65
C GLU A 43 -17.64 -7.14 -1.65
N HIS A 44 -17.21 -6.60 -0.51
CA HIS A 44 -18.12 -6.01 0.46
C HIS A 44 -18.92 -4.83 -0.12
N LEU A 45 -18.29 -3.98 -0.94
CA LEU A 45 -18.97 -2.86 -1.59
C LEU A 45 -20.11 -3.29 -2.53
N GLU A 46 -20.04 -4.48 -3.11
CA GLU A 46 -21.08 -5.05 -3.98
C GLU A 46 -22.31 -5.52 -3.18
N GLN A 47 -22.13 -5.81 -1.88
CA GLN A 47 -23.18 -6.28 -0.98
C GLN A 47 -23.85 -5.15 -0.20
N LEU A 48 -23.29 -3.94 -0.21
CA LEU A 48 -23.83 -2.79 0.49
C LEU A 48 -25.05 -2.19 -0.24
N GLU A 49 -26.00 -1.70 0.55
CA GLU A 49 -27.04 -0.80 0.07
C GLU A 49 -26.42 0.43 -0.62
N ALA A 50 -27.07 0.95 -1.67
CA ALA A 50 -26.54 2.01 -2.51
C ALA A 50 -26.03 3.23 -1.72
N SER A 51 -26.80 3.71 -0.74
CA SER A 51 -26.44 4.85 0.11
C SER A 51 -25.12 4.64 0.88
N LYS A 52 -24.95 3.46 1.47
CA LYS A 52 -23.74 3.08 2.22
C LYS A 52 -22.56 2.82 1.29
N ARG A 53 -22.80 2.24 0.12
CA ARG A 53 -21.79 2.01 -0.90
C ARG A 53 -21.20 3.34 -1.39
N GLU A 54 -22.06 4.31 -1.71
CA GLU A 54 -21.65 5.65 -2.15
C GLU A 54 -20.85 6.40 -1.08
N ALA A 55 -21.33 6.41 0.17
CA ALA A 55 -20.62 7.03 1.28
C ALA A 55 -19.23 6.39 1.49
N THR A 56 -19.15 5.06 1.40
CA THR A 56 -17.87 4.32 1.54
C THR A 56 -16.92 4.62 0.39
N LEU A 57 -17.40 4.65 -0.85
CA LEU A 57 -16.60 5.01 -2.02
C LEU A 57 -16.10 6.45 -1.94
N ALA A 58 -16.94 7.41 -1.53
CA ALA A 58 -16.53 8.80 -1.35
C ALA A 58 -15.39 8.92 -0.31
N TRP A 59 -15.50 8.20 0.81
CA TRP A 59 -14.45 8.13 1.81
C TRP A 59 -13.15 7.51 1.27
N LEU A 60 -13.23 6.43 0.49
CA LEU A 60 -12.07 5.82 -0.17
C LEU A 60 -11.41 6.79 -1.15
N HIS A 61 -12.19 7.41 -2.03
CA HIS A 61 -11.71 8.35 -3.04
C HIS A 61 -11.00 9.57 -2.45
N ARG A 62 -11.41 10.04 -1.26
CA ARG A 62 -10.71 11.12 -0.52
C ARG A 62 -9.32 10.70 -0.04
N ARG A 63 -9.09 9.40 0.20
CA ARG A 63 -7.82 8.86 0.71
C ARG A 63 -6.84 8.43 -0.38
N ILE A 64 -7.31 8.33 -1.62
CA ILE A 64 -6.47 8.03 -2.77
C ILE A 64 -5.81 9.33 -3.24
N THR A 65 -4.58 9.56 -2.80
CA THR A 65 -3.85 10.82 -3.04
C THR A 65 -2.91 10.75 -4.24
N ARG A 66 -2.47 9.57 -4.64
CA ARG A 66 -1.49 9.40 -5.73
C ARG A 66 -2.10 9.79 -7.09
N PRO A 67 -1.50 10.74 -7.86
CA PRO A 67 -2.10 11.22 -9.11
C PRO A 67 -2.33 10.15 -10.18
N SER A 68 -1.43 9.16 -10.29
CA SER A 68 -1.60 8.04 -11.22
C SER A 68 -2.87 7.23 -10.91
N ASP A 69 -3.11 6.97 -9.64
CA ASP A 69 -4.19 6.10 -9.17
C ASP A 69 -5.51 6.86 -9.24
N ARG A 70 -5.49 8.16 -8.93
CA ARG A 70 -6.63 9.05 -9.17
C ARG A 70 -7.02 9.11 -10.64
N ARG A 71 -6.06 9.20 -11.57
CA ARG A 71 -6.34 9.16 -13.01
C ARG A 71 -6.91 7.81 -13.44
N PHE A 72 -6.31 6.71 -12.98
CA PHE A 72 -6.78 5.36 -13.26
C PHE A 72 -8.25 5.16 -12.84
N LEU A 73 -8.64 5.73 -11.69
CA LEU A 73 -10.00 5.64 -11.16
C LEU A 73 -10.95 6.73 -11.66
N GLY A 74 -10.53 7.60 -12.60
CA GLY A 74 -11.38 8.71 -13.07
C GLY A 74 -11.61 9.83 -12.05
N LEU A 75 -10.87 9.87 -10.94
CA LEU A 75 -11.00 10.85 -9.84
C LEU A 75 -10.29 12.18 -10.12
N SER A 76 -9.84 12.40 -11.34
CA SER A 76 -8.96 13.52 -11.72
C SER A 76 -9.67 14.88 -11.92
N GLY A 77 -10.96 14.98 -11.64
CA GLY A 77 -11.76 16.21 -11.78
C GLY A 77 -12.40 16.79 -10.50
N SER A 78 -12.35 16.13 -9.34
CA SER A 78 -13.17 16.55 -8.18
C SER A 78 -12.49 17.56 -7.22
N ALA A 79 -11.50 18.32 -7.67
CA ALA A 79 -10.78 19.28 -6.82
C ALA A 79 -11.56 20.60 -6.55
N ARG A 80 -12.85 20.72 -6.89
CA ARG A 80 -13.63 21.97 -6.70
C ARG A 80 -15.13 21.77 -6.42
N SER A 81 -15.51 21.03 -5.39
CA SER A 81 -16.95 20.96 -5.03
C SER A 81 -17.30 20.81 -3.54
N TYR A 82 -16.32 20.90 -2.62
CA TYR A 82 -16.59 20.70 -1.18
C TYR A 82 -16.08 21.87 -0.33
N ASP A 83 -16.22 23.10 -0.80
CA ASP A 83 -15.78 24.31 -0.06
C ASP A 83 -16.75 25.50 -0.21
N GLN A 84 -18.05 25.24 -0.35
CA GLN A 84 -19.09 26.27 -0.23
C GLN A 84 -20.30 25.72 0.51
N GLN A 85 -20.17 25.50 1.82
CA GLN A 85 -21.28 25.58 2.78
C GLN A 85 -20.69 25.88 4.16
N GLU A 86 -20.39 27.16 4.41
CA GLU A 86 -20.58 27.84 5.70
C GLU A 86 -20.92 29.31 5.43
#